data_AF-A0A914IY79-F1
#
_entry.id   AF-A0A914IY79-F1
#
_cell.length_a   1.000
_cell.length_b   1.000
_cell.length_c   1.000
_cell.angle_alpha   90.00
_cell.angle_beta   90.00
_cell.angle_gamma   90.00
#
_symmetry.space_group_name_H-M   'P 1'
#
loop_
_entity.id
_entity.type
_entity.pdbx_description
1 polymer ?
#
loop_
_entity_poly.entity_id
_entity_poly.type
_entity_poly.pdbx_seq_one_letter_code
_entity_poly.pdbx_strand_id
1 'polypeptide(L)'
;SKFSARNVELGENAVKKLTTELGSKQKSKIAFHQLEITDENSVKKLAEYLKKTHGGLDVLINNAGFLYPSESTVDPVTKAEVTNNINYYGTKLVSKHLIPLIREGGRVVNVCSQGGVMNTKTREPNYEEFMSQLTDQAEIEVYKGMYEKFMKDKSVQNGNPVESGFPTEAYRVSKAAEIALSLLHHRMYGNKIKINACCPGYVNTDMTQGRGHLTIEQGADTPSYLATDPNAPSGQFVYLRKIIDWH
;
A
#
# COMPACT_ATOMS: atom_id res chain seq x y z
N SER A 1 -7.60 -18.84 -4.36
CA SER A 1 -6.90 -17.61 -3.92
C SER A 1 -6.14 -17.84 -2.63
N LYS A 2 -5.04 -17.10 -2.39
CA LYS A 2 -4.33 -17.09 -1.11
C LYS A 2 -4.68 -15.83 -0.33
N PHE A 3 -5.06 -16.01 0.93
CA PHE A 3 -5.32 -14.93 1.88
C PHE A 3 -4.22 -14.89 2.93
N SER A 4 -3.83 -13.69 3.33
CA SER A 4 -2.75 -13.49 4.29
C SER A 4 -3.13 -12.44 5.33
N ALA A 5 -2.67 -12.67 6.55
CA ALA A 5 -2.84 -11.80 7.68
C ALA A 5 -1.63 -11.95 8.61
N ARG A 6 -1.29 -10.89 9.35
CA ARG A 6 -0.19 -10.94 10.33
C ARG A 6 -0.52 -11.83 11.52
N ASN A 7 -1.77 -11.82 11.96
CA ASN A 7 -2.26 -12.66 13.05
C ASN A 7 -2.86 -13.94 12.46
N VAL A 8 -2.33 -15.10 12.88
CA VAL A 8 -2.71 -16.42 12.37
C VAL A 8 -4.17 -16.72 12.67
N GLU A 9 -4.60 -16.54 13.92
CA GLU A 9 -5.96 -16.87 14.36
C GLU A 9 -7.02 -16.04 13.60
N LEU A 10 -6.83 -14.73 13.51
CA LEU A 10 -7.74 -13.85 12.76
C LEU A 10 -7.77 -14.22 11.27
N GLY A 11 -6.62 -14.57 10.69
CA GLY A 11 -6.53 -14.99 9.29
C GLY A 11 -7.25 -16.31 9.00
N GLU A 12 -7.07 -17.32 9.86
CA GLU A 12 -7.76 -18.60 9.74
C GLU A 12 -9.27 -18.45 9.94
N ASN A 13 -9.69 -17.64 10.91
CA ASN A 13 -11.10 -17.34 11.15
C ASN A 13 -11.74 -16.60 9.97
N ALA A 14 -11.02 -15.64 9.35
CA ALA A 14 -11.48 -14.97 8.14
C ALA A 14 -11.67 -15.94 6.97
N VAL A 15 -10.73 -16.88 6.76
CA VAL A 15 -10.87 -17.90 5.70
C VAL A 15 -12.06 -18.83 5.96
N LYS A 16 -12.27 -19.26 7.22
CA LYS A 16 -13.44 -20.07 7.60
C LYS A 16 -14.74 -19.33 7.30
N LYS A 17 -14.85 -18.07 7.78
CA LYS A 17 -16.01 -17.21 7.55
C LYS A 17 -16.30 -17.03 6.06
N LEU A 18 -15.30 -16.66 5.27
CA LEU A 18 -15.44 -16.45 3.84
C LEU A 18 -15.84 -17.74 3.09
N THR A 19 -15.28 -18.88 3.49
CA THR A 19 -15.64 -20.18 2.90
C THR A 19 -17.12 -20.51 3.16
N THR A 20 -17.60 -20.28 4.39
CA THR A 20 -19.01 -20.46 4.77
C THR A 20 -19.93 -19.50 3.99
N GLU A 21 -19.59 -18.21 3.92
CA GLU A 21 -20.40 -17.20 3.22
C GLU A 21 -20.49 -17.44 1.72
N LEU A 22 -19.40 -17.90 1.09
CA LEU A 22 -19.40 -18.22 -0.33
C LEU A 22 -20.20 -19.49 -0.62
N GLY A 23 -20.11 -20.53 0.22
CA GLY A 23 -20.79 -21.80 0.02
C GLY A 23 -20.60 -22.33 -1.41
N SER A 24 -21.70 -22.60 -2.11
CA SER A 24 -21.68 -23.09 -3.49
C SER A 24 -21.19 -22.08 -4.54
N LYS A 25 -21.06 -20.80 -4.18
CA LYS A 25 -20.48 -19.75 -5.05
C LYS A 25 -18.95 -19.84 -5.10
N GLN A 26 -18.31 -20.58 -4.19
CA GLN A 26 -16.86 -20.78 -4.21
C GLN A 26 -16.43 -21.51 -5.47
N LYS A 27 -15.65 -20.84 -6.32
CA LYS A 27 -15.10 -21.42 -7.56
C LYS A 27 -13.68 -21.96 -7.43
N SER A 28 -12.99 -21.65 -6.33
CA SER A 28 -11.62 -22.12 -6.10
C SER A 28 -11.30 -22.24 -4.61
N LYS A 29 -10.31 -23.06 -4.27
CA LYS A 29 -9.83 -23.19 -2.89
C LYS A 29 -9.33 -21.83 -2.37
N ILE A 30 -9.79 -21.48 -1.18
CA ILE A 30 -9.27 -20.35 -0.40
C ILE A 30 -8.33 -20.96 0.63
N ALA A 31 -7.10 -20.49 0.67
CA ALA A 31 -6.10 -20.98 1.62
C ALA A 31 -5.40 -19.81 2.31
N PHE A 32 -5.07 -20.03 3.57
CA PHE A 32 -4.36 -19.07 4.41
C PHE A 32 -2.84 -19.29 4.34
N HIS A 33 -2.08 -18.20 4.39
CA HIS A 33 -0.67 -18.20 4.77
C HIS A 33 -0.36 -16.91 5.54
N GLN A 34 0.28 -17.02 6.71
CA GLN A 34 0.65 -15.84 7.51
C GLN A 34 1.57 -14.90 6.73
N LEU A 35 1.40 -13.59 6.92
CA LEU A 35 2.28 -12.55 6.38
C LEU A 35 2.28 -11.34 7.31
N GLU A 36 3.45 -11.00 7.86
CA GLU A 36 3.75 -9.68 8.43
C GLU A 36 4.64 -8.93 7.46
N ILE A 37 4.13 -7.84 6.87
CA ILE A 37 4.81 -7.15 5.77
C ILE A 37 6.05 -6.40 6.24
N THR A 38 6.13 -6.09 7.54
CA THR A 38 7.30 -5.44 8.15
C THR A 38 8.38 -6.43 8.60
N ASP A 39 8.19 -7.75 8.42
CA ASP A 39 9.17 -8.79 8.74
C ASP A 39 9.66 -9.48 7.46
N GLU A 40 10.92 -9.24 7.08
CA GLU A 40 11.49 -9.83 5.86
C GLU A 40 11.48 -11.36 5.89
N ASN A 41 11.61 -11.99 7.07
CA ASN A 41 11.57 -13.45 7.17
C ASN A 41 10.16 -13.99 6.92
N SER A 42 9.12 -13.31 7.41
CA SER A 42 7.72 -13.63 7.09
C SER A 42 7.46 -13.54 5.58
N VAL A 43 7.91 -12.45 4.95
CA VAL A 43 7.79 -12.24 3.49
C VAL A 43 8.54 -13.33 2.70
N LYS A 44 9.80 -13.65 3.06
CA LYS A 44 10.60 -14.69 2.41
C LYS A 44 9.93 -16.07 2.52
N LYS A 45 9.40 -16.42 3.69
CA LYS A 45 8.67 -17.69 3.89
C LYS A 45 7.47 -17.79 2.94
N LEU A 46 6.70 -16.72 2.78
CA LEU A 46 5.59 -16.70 1.82
C LEU A 46 6.09 -16.83 0.37
N ALA A 47 7.16 -16.11 0.00
CA ALA A 47 7.74 -16.16 -1.34
C ALA A 47 8.21 -17.59 -1.70
N GLU A 48 8.94 -18.24 -0.78
CA GLU A 48 9.39 -19.63 -0.91
C GLU A 48 8.22 -20.59 -1.04
N TYR A 49 7.19 -20.43 -0.20
CA TYR A 49 5.97 -21.23 -0.26
C TYR A 49 5.28 -21.10 -1.62
N LEU A 50 5.04 -19.88 -2.10
CA LEU A 50 4.39 -19.63 -3.38
C LEU A 50 5.19 -20.21 -4.55
N LYS A 51 6.52 -20.03 -4.54
CA LYS A 51 7.40 -20.62 -5.55
C LYS A 51 7.36 -22.15 -5.52
N LYS A 52 7.45 -22.77 -4.34
CA LYS A 52 7.46 -24.24 -4.20
C LYS A 52 6.12 -24.88 -4.54
N THR A 53 5.01 -24.29 -4.08
CA THR A 53 3.67 -24.89 -4.21
C THR A 53 2.99 -24.53 -5.52
N HIS A 54 3.26 -23.36 -6.08
CA HIS A 54 2.56 -22.85 -7.26
C HIS A 54 3.50 -22.53 -8.42
N GLY A 55 4.81 -22.48 -8.23
CA GLY A 55 5.77 -22.05 -9.27
C GLY A 55 5.80 -20.54 -9.48
N GLY A 56 5.07 -19.75 -8.68
CA GLY A 56 4.91 -18.31 -8.84
C GLY A 56 3.49 -17.83 -8.49
N LEU A 57 3.17 -16.59 -8.86
CA LEU A 57 1.84 -15.99 -8.70
C LEU A 57 1.37 -15.26 -9.96
N ASP A 58 0.05 -15.10 -10.09
CA ASP A 58 -0.57 -14.39 -11.21
C ASP A 58 -0.97 -12.96 -10.82
N VAL A 59 -1.38 -12.77 -9.56
CA VAL A 59 -1.86 -11.50 -9.02
C VAL A 59 -1.30 -11.28 -7.62
N LEU A 60 -0.80 -10.06 -7.37
CA LEU A 60 -0.44 -9.55 -6.06
C LEU A 60 -1.28 -8.31 -5.75
N ILE A 61 -1.93 -8.27 -4.58
CA ILE A 61 -2.61 -7.07 -4.08
C ILE A 61 -1.98 -6.68 -2.75
N ASN A 62 -1.17 -5.62 -2.77
CA ASN A 62 -0.63 -5.01 -1.55
C ASN A 62 -1.71 -4.10 -0.93
N ASN A 63 -2.59 -4.70 -0.11
CA ASN A 63 -3.69 -4.00 0.56
C ASN A 63 -3.38 -3.57 1.99
N ALA A 64 -2.46 -4.25 2.66
CA ALA A 64 -2.13 -3.97 4.05
C ALA A 64 -1.62 -2.53 4.21
N GLY A 65 -2.14 -1.84 5.22
CA GLY A 65 -1.80 -0.45 5.51
C GLY A 65 -2.35 -0.03 6.86
N PHE A 66 -1.82 1.06 7.37
CA PHE A 66 -2.12 1.59 8.69
C PHE A 66 -2.25 3.11 8.67
N LEU A 67 -3.13 3.61 9.53
CA LEU A 67 -3.33 5.02 9.83
C LEU A 67 -3.68 5.11 11.31
N TYR A 68 -3.02 6.01 12.03
CA TYR A 68 -3.45 6.35 13.38
C TYR A 68 -4.81 7.06 13.35
N PRO A 69 -5.71 6.77 14.31
CA PRO A 69 -6.92 7.57 14.50
C PRO A 69 -6.62 9.07 14.58
N SER A 70 -7.54 9.91 14.10
CA SER A 70 -7.41 11.38 14.19
C SER A 70 -7.20 11.87 15.63
N GLU A 71 -7.81 11.17 16.59
CA GLU A 71 -7.75 11.51 18.02
C GLU A 71 -6.47 11.01 18.72
N SER A 72 -5.57 10.34 17.99
CA SER A 72 -4.37 9.73 18.57
C SER A 72 -3.43 10.79 19.13
N THR A 73 -3.02 10.62 20.38
CA THR A 73 -2.05 11.47 21.09
C THR A 73 -0.59 11.05 20.87
N VAL A 74 -0.34 10.04 20.04
CA VAL A 74 1.03 9.62 19.68
C VAL A 74 1.73 10.79 19.00
N ASP A 75 3.00 11.00 19.33
CA ASP A 75 3.79 12.10 18.80
C ASP A 75 4.00 11.96 17.27
N PRO A 76 4.24 13.08 16.55
CA PRO A 76 4.40 13.05 15.11
C PRO A 76 5.53 12.15 14.60
N VAL A 77 6.62 11.98 15.37
CA VAL A 77 7.78 11.18 14.97
C VAL A 77 7.45 9.70 15.00
N THR A 78 6.89 9.22 16.10
CA THR A 78 6.43 7.82 16.23
C THR A 78 5.32 7.53 15.21
N LYS A 79 4.41 8.49 14.97
CA LYS A 79 3.41 8.39 13.90
C LYS A 79 4.06 8.20 12.54
N ALA A 80 5.05 9.02 12.20
CA ALA A 80 5.80 8.91 10.95
C ALA A 80 6.53 7.57 10.84
N GLU A 81 7.21 7.15 11.90
CA GLU A 81 7.99 5.91 11.91
C GLU A 81 7.12 4.68 11.67
N VAL A 82 6.09 4.49 12.49
CA VAL A 82 5.21 3.31 12.40
C VAL A 82 4.44 3.30 11.08
N THR A 83 3.88 4.44 10.69
CA THR A 83 3.08 4.53 9.45
C THR A 83 3.95 4.27 8.23
N ASN A 84 5.15 4.84 8.17
CA ASN A 84 6.06 4.65 7.05
C ASN A 84 6.62 3.22 6.99
N ASN A 85 6.95 2.63 8.14
CA ASN A 85 7.43 1.26 8.22
C ASN A 85 6.41 0.26 7.66
N ILE A 86 5.12 0.45 7.98
CA ILE A 86 4.04 -0.42 7.49
C ILE A 86 3.71 -0.12 6.02
N ASN A 87 3.32 1.12 5.72
CA ASN A 87 2.74 1.49 4.43
C ASN A 87 3.78 1.38 3.31
N TYR A 88 4.90 2.09 3.43
CA TYR A 88 5.90 2.14 2.36
C TYR A 88 6.91 0.99 2.47
N TYR A 89 7.63 0.86 3.59
CA TYR A 89 8.71 -0.12 3.68
C TYR A 89 8.19 -1.56 3.67
N GLY A 90 7.06 -1.84 4.33
CA GLY A 90 6.40 -3.14 4.26
C GLY A 90 5.97 -3.50 2.85
N THR A 91 5.28 -2.59 2.15
CA THR A 91 4.88 -2.78 0.74
C THR A 91 6.08 -2.98 -0.18
N LYS A 92 7.16 -2.19 0.02
CA LYS A 92 8.42 -2.32 -0.72
C LYS A 92 9.07 -3.69 -0.47
N LEU A 93 9.05 -4.17 0.77
CA LEU A 93 9.62 -5.46 1.14
C LEU A 93 8.85 -6.62 0.48
N VAL A 94 7.52 -6.59 0.53
CA VAL A 94 6.67 -7.56 -0.16
C VAL A 94 6.93 -7.51 -1.66
N SER A 95 6.96 -6.32 -2.25
CA SER A 95 7.19 -6.14 -3.69
C SER A 95 8.54 -6.69 -4.13
N LYS A 96 9.62 -6.40 -3.37
CA LYS A 96 10.98 -6.90 -3.62
C LYS A 96 11.03 -8.42 -3.76
N HIS A 97 10.29 -9.15 -2.93
CA HIS A 97 10.34 -10.62 -2.88
C HIS A 97 9.27 -11.30 -3.74
N LEU A 98 8.11 -10.67 -3.96
CA LEU A 98 6.99 -11.30 -4.66
C LEU A 98 6.86 -10.87 -6.13
N ILE A 99 7.23 -9.65 -6.52
CA ILE A 99 7.15 -9.23 -7.93
C ILE A 99 7.98 -10.14 -8.86
N PRO A 100 9.21 -10.57 -8.49
CA PRO A 100 9.99 -11.48 -9.32
C PRO A 100 9.36 -12.87 -9.55
N LEU A 101 8.34 -13.22 -8.76
CA LEU A 101 7.61 -14.48 -8.88
C LEU A 101 6.31 -14.35 -9.70
N ILE A 102 5.98 -13.14 -10.18
CA ILE A 102 4.78 -12.90 -10.99
C ILE A 102 5.02 -13.42 -12.41
N ARG A 103 4.10 -14.24 -12.89
CA ARG A 103 4.14 -14.77 -14.26
C ARG A 103 3.87 -13.66 -15.28
N GLU A 104 4.35 -13.87 -16.49
CA GLU A 104 4.09 -12.97 -17.62
C GLU A 104 2.57 -12.77 -17.82
N GLY A 105 2.16 -11.51 -18.04
CA GLY A 105 0.75 -11.12 -18.08
C GLY A 105 0.08 -10.97 -16.71
N GLY A 106 0.81 -11.27 -15.62
CA GLY A 106 0.34 -11.09 -14.25
C GLY A 106 0.22 -9.63 -13.82
N ARG A 107 -0.26 -9.43 -12.59
CA ARG A 107 -0.73 -8.12 -12.11
C ARG A 107 -0.27 -7.81 -10.69
N VAL A 108 0.10 -6.55 -10.45
CA VAL A 108 0.33 -5.98 -9.12
C VAL A 108 -0.62 -4.81 -8.92
N VAL A 109 -1.30 -4.81 -7.79
CA VAL A 109 -2.16 -3.70 -7.35
C VAL A 109 -1.68 -3.24 -5.98
N ASN A 110 -1.23 -2.00 -5.89
CA ASN A 110 -0.90 -1.37 -4.61
C ASN A 110 -2.07 -0.49 -4.17
N VAL A 111 -2.65 -0.78 -3.00
CA VAL A 111 -3.76 -0.02 -2.44
C VAL A 111 -3.21 1.16 -1.64
N CYS A 112 -3.14 2.30 -2.32
CA CYS A 112 -2.67 3.56 -1.80
C CYS A 112 -3.87 4.41 -1.32
N SER A 113 -3.80 5.74 -1.51
CA SER A 113 -4.87 6.67 -1.12
C SER A 113 -4.81 7.95 -1.95
N GLN A 114 -5.96 8.58 -2.22
CA GLN A 114 -5.99 9.96 -2.71
C GLN A 114 -5.27 10.93 -1.77
N GLY A 115 -5.10 10.57 -0.50
CA GLY A 115 -4.26 11.33 0.43
C GLY A 115 -2.82 11.50 -0.05
N GLY A 116 -2.30 10.61 -0.91
CA GLY A 116 -0.95 10.69 -1.47
C GLY A 116 -0.81 11.48 -2.77
N VAL A 117 -1.88 12.10 -3.28
CA VAL A 117 -1.80 12.99 -4.45
C VAL A 117 -1.05 14.26 -4.08
N MET A 118 -0.11 14.70 -4.91
CA MET A 118 0.80 15.81 -4.60
C MET A 118 0.20 17.19 -4.90
N ASN A 119 -0.67 17.31 -5.91
CA ASN A 119 -1.36 18.57 -6.23
C ASN A 119 -2.47 18.99 -5.24
N THR A 120 -2.62 18.30 -4.10
CA THR A 120 -3.64 18.65 -3.13
C THR A 120 -3.20 19.83 -2.27
N LYS A 121 -4.02 20.89 -2.24
CA LYS A 121 -3.84 21.99 -1.30
C LYS A 121 -4.06 21.50 0.14
N THR A 122 -3.08 21.71 1.00
CA THR A 122 -3.17 21.40 2.43
C THR A 122 -3.06 22.68 3.25
N ARG A 123 -3.38 22.61 4.54
CA ARG A 123 -3.12 23.70 5.49
C ARG A 123 -1.74 23.58 6.14
N GLU A 124 -0.98 22.53 5.82
CA GLU A 124 0.35 22.31 6.40
C GLU A 124 1.42 23.15 5.69
N PRO A 125 2.26 23.88 6.45
CA PRO A 125 3.42 24.55 5.87
C PRO A 125 4.33 23.56 5.15
N ASN A 126 4.88 23.96 4.00
CA ASN A 126 5.92 23.23 3.25
C ASN A 126 5.55 21.83 2.75
N TYR A 127 4.30 21.38 2.90
CA TYR A 127 3.86 20.08 2.39
C TYR A 127 4.04 19.98 0.87
N GLU A 128 3.58 20.98 0.12
CA GLU A 128 3.71 21.00 -1.35
C GLU A 128 5.18 20.96 -1.79
N GLU A 129 6.05 21.75 -1.15
CA GLU A 129 7.49 21.77 -1.43
C GLU A 129 8.15 20.42 -1.10
N PHE A 130 7.84 19.84 0.07
CA PHE A 130 8.34 18.53 0.46
C PHE A 130 7.95 17.45 -0.55
N MET A 131 6.69 17.44 -0.96
CA MET A 131 6.15 16.44 -1.88
C MET A 131 6.67 16.61 -3.31
N SER A 132 6.93 17.85 -3.75
CA SER A 132 7.50 18.13 -5.08
C SER A 132 8.84 17.42 -5.36
N GLN A 133 9.55 16.99 -4.31
CA GLN A 133 10.80 16.23 -4.42
C GLN A 133 10.57 14.79 -4.89
N LEU A 134 9.37 14.24 -4.67
CA LEU A 134 8.97 12.92 -5.14
C LEU A 134 8.56 13.00 -6.61
N THR A 135 9.55 12.86 -7.49
CA THR A 135 9.31 12.76 -8.94
C THR A 135 9.27 11.30 -9.37
N ASP A 136 8.67 11.01 -10.53
CA ASP A 136 8.59 9.63 -11.02
C ASP A 136 9.97 8.96 -11.26
N GLN A 137 11.07 9.73 -11.37
CA GLN A 137 12.35 9.30 -11.93
C GLN A 137 13.37 8.75 -10.92
N ALA A 138 13.25 9.03 -9.61
CA ALA A 138 14.29 8.68 -8.62
C ALA A 138 13.75 8.39 -7.21
N GLU A 139 12.60 7.73 -7.12
CA GLU A 139 11.72 7.79 -5.94
C GLU A 139 12.29 7.10 -4.68
N ILE A 140 12.93 5.95 -4.81
CA ILE A 140 13.34 5.17 -3.63
C ILE A 140 14.44 5.87 -2.85
N GLU A 141 15.51 6.31 -3.51
CA GLU A 141 16.66 6.93 -2.83
C GLU A 141 16.34 8.36 -2.40
N VAL A 142 15.53 9.10 -3.18
CA VAL A 142 15.03 10.41 -2.77
C VAL A 142 14.16 10.29 -1.52
N TYR A 143 13.15 9.40 -1.53
CA TYR A 143 12.29 9.22 -0.37
C TYR A 143 13.05 8.70 0.84
N LYS A 144 13.97 7.74 0.65
CA LYS A 144 14.83 7.25 1.72
C LYS A 144 15.69 8.37 2.30
N GLY A 145 16.30 9.20 1.45
CA GLY A 145 17.08 10.36 1.88
C GLY A 145 16.24 11.40 2.62
N MET A 146 15.02 11.68 2.15
CA MET A 146 14.06 12.56 2.83
C MET A 146 13.68 12.01 4.22
N TYR A 147 13.38 10.72 4.31
CA TYR A 147 13.03 10.06 5.56
C TYR A 147 14.21 9.96 6.53
N GLU A 148 15.42 9.68 6.04
CA GLU A 148 16.64 9.69 6.87
C GLU A 148 16.95 11.09 7.40
N LYS A 149 16.76 12.14 6.59
CA LYS A 149 16.87 13.53 7.04
C LYS A 149 15.85 13.84 8.12
N PHE A 150 14.58 13.47 7.91
CA PHE A 150 13.51 13.62 8.88
C PHE A 150 13.88 12.97 10.23
N MET A 151 14.27 11.69 10.24
CA MET A 151 14.57 10.98 11.50
C MET A 151 15.81 11.51 12.24
N LYS A 152 16.74 12.18 11.55
CA LYS A 152 17.97 12.75 12.12
C LYS A 152 17.83 14.22 12.52
N ASP A 153 16.75 14.88 12.13
CA ASP A 153 16.56 16.31 12.38
C ASP A 153 16.24 16.58 13.86
N LYS A 154 16.84 17.66 14.41
CA LYS A 154 16.69 18.00 15.83
C LYS A 154 15.29 18.47 16.17
N SER A 155 14.63 19.23 15.30
CA SER A 155 13.25 19.68 15.52
C SER A 155 12.30 18.49 15.55
N VAL A 156 12.54 17.50 14.68
CA VAL A 156 11.80 16.23 14.67
C VAL A 156 12.01 15.49 15.99
N GLN A 157 13.26 15.30 16.42
CA GLN A 157 13.56 14.64 17.70
C GLN A 157 12.97 15.36 18.93
N ASN A 158 12.77 16.67 18.83
CA ASN A 158 12.10 17.49 19.85
C ASN A 158 10.55 17.51 19.70
N GLY A 159 9.98 16.78 18.74
CA GLY A 159 8.55 16.67 18.50
C GLY A 159 7.93 17.82 17.70
N ASN A 160 8.74 18.69 17.09
CA ASN A 160 8.32 19.87 16.32
C ASN A 160 8.83 19.85 14.87
N PRO A 161 8.47 18.84 14.05
CA PRO A 161 8.99 18.67 12.68
C PRO A 161 8.74 19.89 11.75
N VAL A 162 7.71 20.67 12.03
CA VAL A 162 7.34 21.85 11.22
C VAL A 162 8.37 22.98 11.29
N GLU A 163 9.18 23.04 12.35
CA GLU A 163 10.25 24.04 12.50
C GLU A 163 11.36 23.86 11.45
N SER A 164 11.67 22.62 11.07
CA SER A 164 12.54 22.30 9.93
C SER A 164 11.77 22.11 8.61
N GLY A 165 10.48 22.46 8.58
CA GLY A 165 9.64 22.40 7.39
C GLY A 165 9.20 21.01 6.96
N PHE A 166 9.23 20.02 7.86
CA PHE A 166 8.69 18.70 7.58
C PHE A 166 7.17 18.65 7.82
N PRO A 167 6.41 17.92 6.97
CA PRO A 167 4.97 17.73 7.17
C PRO A 167 4.68 16.85 8.38
N THR A 168 3.49 17.01 8.98
CA THR A 168 3.02 16.13 10.08
C THR A 168 2.03 15.07 9.62
N GLU A 169 1.53 15.16 8.39
CA GLU A 169 0.64 14.18 7.75
C GLU A 169 1.38 12.91 7.28
N ALA A 170 1.98 12.17 8.23
CA ALA A 170 2.74 10.93 8.00
C ALA A 170 2.06 9.93 7.05
N TYR A 171 0.75 9.73 7.19
CA TYR A 171 -0.02 8.85 6.33
C TYR A 171 0.03 9.27 4.87
N ARG A 172 -0.19 10.56 4.59
CA ARG A 172 -0.25 11.07 3.22
C ARG A 172 1.11 10.99 2.53
N VAL A 173 2.16 11.35 3.27
CA VAL A 173 3.55 11.17 2.83
C VAL A 173 3.83 9.69 2.50
N SER A 174 3.45 8.76 3.38
CA SER A 174 3.63 7.33 3.12
C SER A 174 2.87 6.83 1.89
N LYS A 175 1.66 7.36 1.64
CA LYS A 175 0.82 6.97 0.50
C LYS A 175 1.31 7.55 -0.82
N ALA A 176 1.88 8.75 -0.82
CA ALA A 176 2.56 9.26 -2.01
C ALA A 176 3.81 8.44 -2.34
N ALA A 177 4.59 8.06 -1.32
CA ALA A 177 5.75 7.18 -1.51
C ALA A 177 5.35 5.81 -2.05
N GLU A 178 4.22 5.24 -1.63
CA GLU A 178 3.67 4.02 -2.23
C GLU A 178 3.19 4.21 -3.67
N ILE A 179 2.56 5.35 -4.01
CA ILE A 179 2.15 5.66 -5.39
C ILE A 179 3.39 5.70 -6.29
N ALA A 180 4.37 6.51 -5.90
CA ALA A 180 5.68 6.61 -6.52
C ALA A 180 6.28 5.21 -6.74
N LEU A 181 6.50 4.45 -5.65
CA LEU A 181 7.03 3.07 -5.71
C LEU A 181 6.33 2.17 -6.74
N SER A 182 5.01 2.32 -6.91
CA SER A 182 4.24 1.58 -7.90
C SER A 182 4.62 1.94 -9.34
N LEU A 183 4.84 3.22 -9.61
CA LEU A 183 5.26 3.74 -10.92
C LEU A 183 6.71 3.34 -11.23
N LEU A 184 7.62 3.36 -10.25
CA LEU A 184 8.96 2.81 -10.44
C LEU A 184 8.93 1.31 -10.73
N HIS A 185 8.17 0.51 -9.96
CA HIS A 185 8.03 -0.91 -10.27
C HIS A 185 7.46 -1.12 -11.68
N HIS A 186 6.49 -0.31 -12.11
CA HIS A 186 6.01 -0.35 -13.48
C HIS A 186 7.12 -0.06 -14.51
N ARG A 187 8.00 0.92 -14.28
CA ARG A 187 9.14 1.18 -15.18
C ARG A 187 10.10 -0.01 -15.26
N MET A 188 10.27 -0.75 -14.17
CA MET A 188 11.17 -1.90 -14.09
C MET A 188 10.58 -3.18 -14.70
N TYR A 189 9.27 -3.41 -14.52
CA TYR A 189 8.62 -4.69 -14.82
C TYR A 189 7.42 -4.59 -15.79
N GLY A 190 7.03 -3.39 -16.19
CA GLY A 190 5.82 -3.08 -16.96
C GLY A 190 5.78 -3.66 -18.37
N ASN A 191 6.94 -4.09 -18.90
CA ASN A 191 7.02 -4.83 -20.15
C ASN A 191 6.55 -6.29 -20.05
N LYS A 192 6.41 -6.83 -18.82
CA LYS A 192 6.02 -8.23 -18.57
C LYS A 192 4.72 -8.35 -17.80
N ILE A 193 4.44 -7.40 -16.90
CA ILE A 193 3.31 -7.46 -15.97
C ILE A 193 2.64 -6.09 -15.84
N LYS A 194 1.36 -6.05 -15.50
CA LYS A 194 0.66 -4.78 -15.22
C LYS A 194 0.84 -4.40 -13.76
N ILE A 195 1.21 -3.16 -13.49
CA ILE A 195 1.39 -2.63 -12.13
C ILE A 195 0.65 -1.31 -12.02
N ASN A 196 -0.23 -1.17 -11.03
CA ASN A 196 -0.94 0.08 -10.77
C ASN A 196 -1.01 0.38 -9.27
N ALA A 197 -1.01 1.67 -8.95
CA ALA A 197 -1.47 2.16 -7.67
C ALA A 197 -2.97 2.45 -7.74
N CYS A 198 -3.68 2.37 -6.62
CA CYS A 198 -5.09 2.75 -6.60
C CYS A 198 -5.55 3.32 -5.26
N CYS A 199 -6.68 4.03 -5.27
CA CYS A 199 -7.40 4.40 -4.06
C CYS A 199 -8.76 3.69 -4.03
N PRO A 200 -9.12 3.01 -2.93
CA PRO A 200 -10.42 2.35 -2.79
C PRO A 200 -11.56 3.34 -2.49
N GLY A 201 -11.24 4.62 -2.32
CA GLY A 201 -12.17 5.64 -1.81
C GLY A 201 -12.32 5.60 -0.29
N TYR A 202 -13.30 6.34 0.22
CA TYR A 202 -13.49 6.49 1.66
C TYR A 202 -14.43 5.41 2.19
N VAL A 203 -13.83 4.25 2.50
CA VAL A 203 -14.52 3.00 2.84
C VAL A 203 -14.79 2.89 4.33
N ASN A 204 -16.00 2.50 4.71
CA ASN A 204 -16.37 2.24 6.10
C ASN A 204 -15.62 1.00 6.64
N THR A 205 -14.56 1.26 7.39
CA THR A 205 -13.67 0.28 8.04
C THR A 205 -13.22 0.79 9.41
N ASP A 206 -12.60 -0.09 10.20
CA ASP A 206 -11.94 0.27 11.47
C ASP A 206 -10.94 1.43 11.28
N MET A 207 -10.20 1.46 10.17
CA MET A 207 -9.26 2.54 9.84
C MET A 207 -9.94 3.90 9.75
N THR A 208 -11.18 3.94 9.24
CA THR A 208 -11.99 5.18 9.13
C THR A 208 -12.88 5.42 10.36
N GLN A 209 -12.89 4.50 11.32
CA GLN A 209 -13.72 4.53 12.52
C GLN A 209 -15.22 4.71 12.21
N GLY A 210 -15.73 3.99 11.21
CA GLY A 210 -17.15 4.05 10.87
C GLY A 210 -17.56 5.23 9.97
N ARG A 211 -16.64 6.14 9.62
CA ARG A 211 -16.96 7.41 8.94
C ARG A 211 -16.96 7.34 7.41
N GLY A 212 -16.48 6.25 6.82
CA GLY A 212 -16.48 6.06 5.36
C GLY A 212 -17.89 6.01 4.77
N HIS A 213 -18.08 6.59 3.58
CA HIS A 213 -19.36 6.59 2.87
C HIS A 213 -19.51 5.41 1.89
N LEU A 214 -18.43 4.70 1.57
CA LEU A 214 -18.45 3.50 0.72
C LEU A 214 -18.52 2.23 1.57
N THR A 215 -19.23 1.21 1.09
CA THR A 215 -19.18 -0.14 1.68
C THR A 215 -17.86 -0.84 1.35
N ILE A 216 -17.58 -1.95 2.06
CA ILE A 216 -16.40 -2.79 1.79
C ILE A 216 -16.38 -3.29 0.35
N GLU A 217 -17.53 -3.69 -0.20
CA GLU A 217 -17.68 -4.17 -1.58
C GLU A 217 -17.41 -3.06 -2.60
N GLN A 218 -17.91 -1.85 -2.34
CA GLN A 218 -17.63 -0.69 -3.18
C GLN A 218 -16.14 -0.32 -3.13
N GLY A 219 -15.51 -0.42 -1.97
CA GLY A 219 -14.07 -0.20 -1.80
C GLY A 219 -13.20 -1.22 -2.52
N ALA A 220 -13.63 -2.48 -2.55
CA ALA A 220 -12.93 -3.58 -3.21
C ALA A 220 -13.02 -3.53 -4.74
N ASP A 221 -13.92 -2.72 -5.30
CA ASP A 221 -14.20 -2.65 -6.73
C ASP A 221 -12.99 -2.24 -7.58
N THR A 222 -12.31 -1.14 -7.22
CA THR A 222 -11.15 -0.65 -8.00
C THR A 222 -9.95 -1.60 -7.92
N PRO A 223 -9.54 -2.10 -6.74
CA PRO A 223 -8.48 -3.11 -6.67
C PRO A 223 -8.80 -4.38 -7.45
N SER A 224 -10.06 -4.86 -7.37
CA SER A 224 -10.49 -6.06 -8.10
C SER A 224 -10.50 -5.83 -9.62
N TYR A 225 -10.97 -4.67 -10.07
CA TYR A 225 -10.91 -4.26 -11.48
C TYR A 225 -9.47 -4.31 -12.02
N LEU A 226 -8.51 -3.69 -11.32
CA LEU A 226 -7.10 -3.71 -11.72
C LEU A 226 -6.50 -5.11 -11.70
N ALA A 227 -6.93 -5.96 -10.76
CA ALA A 227 -6.47 -7.33 -10.59
C ALA A 227 -7.03 -8.31 -11.64
N THR A 228 -8.15 -8.00 -12.29
CA THR A 228 -8.90 -9.02 -13.08
C THR A 228 -9.31 -8.59 -14.48
N ASP A 229 -9.54 -7.30 -14.72
CA ASP A 229 -10.08 -6.83 -16.00
C ASP A 229 -9.00 -6.78 -17.09
N PRO A 230 -9.14 -7.49 -18.23
CA PRO A 230 -8.18 -7.46 -19.34
C PRO A 230 -7.83 -6.04 -19.82
N ASN A 231 -8.80 -5.12 -19.78
CA ASN A 231 -8.69 -3.74 -20.25
C ASN A 231 -8.20 -2.77 -19.18
N ALA A 232 -7.94 -3.25 -17.95
CA ALA A 232 -7.35 -2.41 -16.90
C ALA A 232 -6.03 -1.76 -17.38
N PRO A 233 -5.77 -0.50 -16.98
CA PRO A 233 -4.57 0.21 -17.37
C PRO A 233 -3.30 -0.42 -16.77
N SER A 234 -2.14 0.14 -17.11
CA SER A 234 -0.86 -0.19 -16.50
C SER A 234 -0.06 1.08 -16.27
N GLY A 235 0.67 1.14 -15.15
CA GLY A 235 1.50 2.27 -14.77
C GLY A 235 0.72 3.51 -14.37
N GLN A 236 -0.48 3.35 -13.81
CA GLN A 236 -1.38 4.45 -13.45
C GLN A 236 -1.70 4.49 -11.96
N PHE A 237 -2.11 5.66 -11.50
CA PHE A 237 -2.86 5.82 -10.25
C PHE A 237 -4.36 5.88 -10.56
N VAL A 238 -5.14 4.99 -9.96
CA VAL A 238 -6.56 4.78 -10.31
C VAL A 238 -7.48 4.95 -9.11
N TYR A 239 -8.53 5.75 -9.26
CA TYR A 239 -9.54 6.01 -8.25
C TYR A 239 -10.94 5.82 -8.84
N LEU A 240 -11.76 4.95 -8.23
CA LEU A 240 -13.10 4.60 -8.72
C LEU A 240 -13.09 4.21 -10.22
N ARG A 241 -12.14 3.34 -10.58
CA ARG A 241 -11.82 2.90 -11.96
C ARG A 241 -11.43 4.00 -12.95
N LYS A 242 -11.17 5.23 -12.49
CA LYS A 242 -10.68 6.34 -13.33
C LYS A 242 -9.21 6.57 -13.09
N ILE A 243 -8.44 6.75 -14.16
CA ILE A 243 -7.07 7.25 -14.06
C ILE A 243 -7.14 8.68 -13.51
N ILE A 244 -6.35 8.96 -12.50
CA ILE A 244 -6.23 10.30 -11.92
C ILE A 244 -4.78 10.74 -11.96
N ASP A 245 -4.57 12.03 -12.23
CA ASP A 245 -3.25 12.62 -12.11
C ASP A 245 -2.88 12.72 -10.63
N TRP A 246 -1.67 12.28 -10.32
CA TRP A 246 -1.15 12.31 -8.96
C TRP A 246 -0.14 13.44 -8.74
N HIS A 247 0.38 14.03 -9.83
CA HIS A 247 1.27 15.21 -9.82
C HIS A 247 0.48 16.51 -9.78
#